data_AF-A0A535R6B0-F1
#
_entry.id   AF-A0A535R6B0-F1
#
_cell.length_a   1.000
_cell.length_b   1.000
_cell.length_c   1.000
_cell.angle_alpha   90.00
_cell.angle_beta   90.00
_cell.angle_gamma   90.00
#
_symmetry.space_group_name_H-M   'P 1'
#
loop_
_entity.id
_entity.type
_entity.pdbx_description
1 polymer ?
#
loop_
_entity_poly.entity_id
_entity_poly.type
_entity_poly.pdbx_seq_one_letter_code
_entity_poly.pdbx_strand_id
1 'polypeptide(L)'
;MDDPALSFDLLAAALRSDARDLEVFLEVLAGKLSAALPGVTSIEHEGGLFSRKRVRRLQVQLGEHRYELARAGRGLEARHSHSVRGITLKTEAMAVERWIEELSRHLADHVRGSDQARQALDRLLQG
;
A
#
# COMPACT_ATOMS: atom_id res chain seq x y z
N MET A 1 -13.50 -9.91 -17.27
CA MET A 1 -12.31 -10.45 -16.58
C MET A 1 -11.48 -9.22 -16.26
N ASP A 2 -11.78 -8.61 -15.12
CA ASP A 2 -11.10 -7.42 -14.64
C ASP A 2 -9.75 -7.86 -14.09
N ASP A 3 -8.68 -7.56 -14.83
CA ASP A 3 -7.33 -7.95 -14.44
C ASP A 3 -6.91 -7.12 -13.22
N PRO A 4 -6.56 -7.76 -12.08
CA PRO A 4 -6.11 -7.06 -10.89
C PRO A 4 -4.95 -6.10 -11.13
N ALA A 5 -4.03 -6.50 -11.99
CA ALA A 5 -2.88 -5.69 -12.33
C ALA A 5 -3.32 -4.40 -13.04
N LEU A 6 -4.36 -4.48 -13.87
CA LEU A 6 -4.88 -3.34 -14.63
C LEU A 6 -5.49 -2.26 -13.73
N SER A 7 -6.17 -2.62 -12.64
CA SER A 7 -6.73 -1.64 -11.68
C SER A 7 -5.62 -0.91 -10.91
N PHE A 8 -4.52 -1.61 -10.60
CA PHE A 8 -3.38 -1.02 -9.91
C PHE A 8 -2.49 -0.20 -10.84
N ASP A 9 -2.33 -0.64 -12.10
CA ASP A 9 -1.66 0.13 -13.15
C ASP A 9 -2.41 1.43 -13.46
N LEU A 10 -3.75 1.43 -13.38
CA LEU A 10 -4.56 2.64 -13.47
C LEU A 10 -4.33 3.60 -12.29
N LEU A 11 -4.16 3.07 -11.06
CA LEU A 11 -3.73 3.87 -9.90
C LEU A 11 -2.33 4.46 -10.11
N ALA A 12 -1.39 3.67 -10.66
CA ALA A 12 -0.05 4.12 -11.00
C ALA A 12 -0.05 5.20 -12.10
N ALA A 13 -0.92 5.07 -13.10
CA ALA A 13 -1.09 6.05 -14.16
C ALA A 13 -1.71 7.37 -13.65
N ALA A 14 -2.69 7.30 -12.75
CA ALA A 14 -3.31 8.47 -12.12
C ALA A 14 -2.30 9.27 -11.29
N LEU A 15 -1.39 8.59 -10.58
CA LEU A 15 -0.30 9.23 -9.82
C LEU A 15 0.66 10.06 -10.66
N ARG A 16 0.84 9.70 -11.93
CA ARG A 16 1.70 10.43 -12.86
C ARG A 16 1.08 11.77 -13.28
N SER A 17 -0.19 12.02 -12.95
CA SER A 17 -0.95 13.17 -13.46
C SER A 17 -0.99 14.40 -12.52
N ASP A 18 -0.84 14.29 -11.19
CA ASP A 18 -0.89 15.49 -10.34
C ASP A 18 -0.28 15.33 -8.93
N ALA A 19 0.48 16.34 -8.47
CA ALA A 19 1.16 16.29 -7.16
C ALA A 19 0.22 16.62 -5.96
N ARG A 20 -0.93 17.26 -6.21
CA ARG A 20 -1.98 17.48 -5.20
C ARG A 20 -2.75 16.20 -4.85
N ASP A 21 -2.68 15.19 -5.71
CA ASP A 21 -3.37 13.93 -5.51
C ASP A 21 -2.65 12.98 -4.55
N LEU A 22 -1.39 13.23 -4.18
CA LEU A 22 -0.63 12.33 -3.32
C LEU A 22 -1.24 12.17 -1.92
N GLU A 23 -1.82 13.22 -1.34
CA GLU A 23 -2.49 13.11 -0.04
C GLU A 23 -3.80 12.30 -0.12
N VAL A 24 -4.59 12.54 -1.17
CA VAL A 24 -5.83 11.79 -1.45
C VAL A 24 -5.51 10.34 -1.78
N PHE A 25 -4.43 10.12 -2.53
CA PHE A 25 -3.95 8.81 -2.89
C PHE A 25 -3.64 7.96 -1.66
N LEU A 26 -2.92 8.49 -0.67
CA LEU A 26 -2.62 7.74 0.54
C LEU A 26 -3.89 7.33 1.29
N GLU A 27 -4.89 8.22 1.38
CA GLU A 27 -6.18 7.92 2.02
C GLU A 27 -6.94 6.82 1.26
N VAL A 28 -7.06 6.95 -0.07
CA VAL A 28 -7.77 5.99 -0.93
C VAL A 28 -7.08 4.64 -0.92
N LEU A 29 -5.76 4.62 -1.08
CA LEU A 29 -4.96 3.40 -1.08
C LEU A 29 -5.06 2.69 0.27
N ALA A 30 -4.95 3.41 1.38
CA ALA A 30 -5.10 2.85 2.72
C ALA A 30 -6.51 2.28 2.93
N GLY A 31 -7.56 2.98 2.50
CA GLY A 31 -8.94 2.49 2.56
C GLY A 31 -9.13 1.19 1.77
N LYS A 32 -8.64 1.15 0.52
CA LYS A 32 -8.71 -0.02 -0.35
C LYS A 32 -7.96 -1.22 0.24
N LEU A 33 -6.72 -1.04 0.67
CA LEU A 33 -5.89 -2.12 1.20
C LEU A 33 -6.39 -2.63 2.56
N SER A 34 -6.85 -1.75 3.46
CA SER A 34 -7.40 -2.21 4.74
C SER A 34 -8.73 -2.94 4.59
N ALA A 35 -9.57 -2.56 3.63
CA ALA A 35 -10.82 -3.27 3.33
C ALA A 35 -10.56 -4.64 2.70
N ALA A 36 -9.64 -4.71 1.74
CA ALA A 36 -9.28 -5.96 1.07
C ALA A 36 -8.48 -6.89 1.99
N LEU A 37 -7.44 -6.37 2.62
CA LEU A 37 -6.35 -7.12 3.28
C LEU A 37 -6.12 -6.66 4.73
N PRO A 38 -7.13 -6.73 5.61
CA PRO A 38 -7.03 -6.20 6.98
C PRO A 38 -5.98 -6.93 7.84
N GLY A 39 -5.67 -8.19 7.55
CA GLY A 39 -4.71 -8.99 8.32
C GLY A 39 -3.23 -8.64 8.06
N VAL A 40 -2.94 -7.96 6.95
CA VAL A 40 -1.57 -7.60 6.55
C VAL A 40 -1.37 -6.10 6.39
N THR A 41 -2.44 -5.30 6.53
CA THR A 41 -2.43 -3.84 6.38
C THR A 41 -2.56 -3.17 7.74
N SER A 42 -1.71 -2.19 8.02
CA SER A 42 -1.77 -1.33 9.21
C SER A 42 -1.79 0.13 8.80
N ILE A 43 -2.64 0.92 9.45
CA ILE A 43 -2.83 2.33 9.15
C ILE A 43 -2.66 3.14 10.44
N GLU A 44 -1.74 4.10 10.41
CA GLU A 44 -1.63 5.13 11.42
C GLU A 44 -2.31 6.39 10.93
N HIS A 45 -3.15 6.97 11.79
CA HIS A 45 -3.79 8.24 11.54
C HIS A 45 -3.15 9.33 12.40
N GLU A 46 -3.11 10.54 11.87
CA GLU A 46 -2.81 11.75 12.63
C GLU A 46 -4.00 12.71 12.64
N GLY A 47 -4.04 13.55 13.66
CA GLY A 47 -5.18 14.43 13.97
C GLY A 47 -5.63 14.26 15.41
N GLY A 48 -6.07 15.35 16.03
CA GLY A 48 -6.56 15.38 17.41
C GLY A 48 -8.07 15.22 17.50
N LEU A 49 -8.62 15.28 18.72
CA LEU A 49 -10.08 15.21 18.96
C LEU A 49 -10.89 16.26 18.18
N PHE A 50 -10.26 17.39 17.83
CA PHE A 50 -10.88 18.53 17.15
C PHE A 50 -10.48 18.70 15.68
N SER A 51 -9.65 17.82 15.12
CA SER A 51 -9.26 17.88 13.70
C SER A 51 -9.61 16.60 12.95
N ARG A 52 -9.78 16.72 11.63
CA ARG A 52 -10.12 15.58 10.78
C ARG A 52 -8.96 14.58 10.81
N LYS A 53 -9.25 13.34 11.22
CA LYS A 53 -8.29 12.24 11.16
C LYS A 53 -7.91 11.99 9.71
N ARG A 54 -6.61 11.87 9.48
CA ARG A 54 -6.02 11.65 8.17
C ARG A 54 -4.90 10.61 8.27
N VAL A 55 -4.72 9.79 7.25
CA VAL A 55 -3.72 8.70 7.23
C VAL A 55 -2.30 9.25 7.23
N ARG A 56 -1.59 9.12 8.34
CA ARG A 56 -0.18 9.48 8.46
C ARG A 56 0.73 8.47 7.77
N ARG A 57 0.44 7.19 7.95
CA ARG A 57 1.29 6.07 7.50
C ARG A 57 0.43 4.87 7.16
N LEU A 58 0.73 4.27 6.01
CA LEU A 58 0.22 3.00 5.56
C LEU A 58 1.38 1.99 5.57
N GLN A 59 1.12 0.81 6.10
CA GLN A 59 2.07 -0.28 6.14
C GLN A 59 1.42 -1.58 5.68
N VAL A 60 2.10 -2.33 4.82
CA VAL A 60 1.65 -3.64 4.33
C VAL A 60 2.76 -4.67 4.58
N GLN A 61 2.42 -5.78 5.23
CA GLN A 61 3.34 -6.87 5.56
C GLN A 61 3.02 -8.11 4.72
N LEU A 62 3.85 -8.41 3.73
CA LEU A 62 3.72 -9.57 2.85
C LEU A 62 4.88 -10.55 3.09
N GLY A 63 4.68 -11.51 4.00
CA GLY A 63 5.72 -12.46 4.38
C GLY A 63 6.92 -11.74 4.97
N GLU A 64 8.08 -11.85 4.32
CA GLU A 64 9.32 -11.17 4.70
C GLU A 64 9.43 -9.72 4.19
N HIS A 65 8.49 -9.26 3.35
CA HIS A 65 8.51 -7.91 2.79
C HIS A 65 7.59 -6.97 3.56
N ARG A 66 8.10 -5.78 3.89
CA ARG A 66 7.34 -4.71 4.53
C ARG A 66 7.39 -3.48 3.65
N TYR A 67 6.22 -3.07 3.22
CA TYR A 67 6.01 -1.88 2.40
C TYR A 67 5.43 -0.78 3.27
N GLU A 68 6.00 0.41 3.22
CA GLU A 68 5.52 1.57 3.96
C GLU A 68 5.38 2.78 3.05
N LEU A 69 4.29 3.52 3.22
CA LEU A 69 4.05 4.80 2.59
C LEU A 69 3.61 5.79 3.67
N ALA A 70 4.37 6.86 3.86
CA ALA A 70 4.13 7.83 4.92
C ALA A 70 4.13 9.27 4.39
N ARG A 71 3.38 10.15 5.05
CA ARG A 71 3.47 11.60 4.76
C ARG A 71 4.82 12.14 5.20
N ALA A 72 5.48 12.88 4.30
CA ALA A 72 6.75 13.54 4.56
C ALA A 72 6.76 14.95 3.94
N GLY A 73 6.65 15.97 4.81
CA GLY A 73 6.62 17.37 4.37
C GLY A 73 5.42 17.65 3.45
N ARG A 74 5.68 17.89 2.17
CA ARG A 74 4.66 18.19 1.14
C ARG A 74 4.36 17.01 0.21
N GLY A 75 4.92 15.83 0.49
CA GLY A 75 4.78 14.66 -0.36
C GLY A 75 4.70 13.37 0.44
N LEU A 76 4.94 12.27 -0.25
CA LEU A 76 4.99 10.94 0.35
C LEU A 76 6.42 10.41 0.34
N GLU A 77 6.74 9.67 1.38
CA GLU A 77 7.96 8.88 1.46
C GLU A 77 7.57 7.41 1.40
N ALA A 78 8.01 6.74 0.34
CA ALA A 78 7.86 5.31 0.18
C ALA A 78 9.11 4.59 0.65
N ARG A 79 8.91 3.53 1.44
CA ARG A 79 9.99 2.68 1.94
C ARG A 79 9.64 1.21 1.74
N HIS A 80 10.67 0.43 1.49
CA HIS A 80 10.60 -1.02 1.51
C HIS A 80 11.64 -1.55 2.50
N SER A 81 11.26 -2.55 3.27
CA SER A 81 12.22 -3.33 4.02
C SER A 81 11.98 -4.82 3.83
N HIS A 82 13.08 -5.55 3.80
CA HIS A 82 13.08 -6.99 3.78
C HIS A 82 13.59 -7.49 5.13
N SER A 83 12.74 -8.25 5.81
CA SER A 83 13.11 -8.99 7.00
C SER A 83 13.62 -10.37 6.59
N VAL A 84 14.58 -10.92 7.32
CA VAL A 84 14.96 -12.32 7.19
C VAL A 84 15.00 -12.89 8.61
N ARG A 85 14.17 -13.91 8.88
CA ARG A 85 14.07 -14.55 10.21
C ARG A 85 13.69 -13.56 11.33
N GLY A 86 12.83 -12.59 11.03
CA GLY A 86 12.39 -11.57 11.99
C GLY A 86 13.37 -10.43 12.24
N ILE A 87 14.52 -10.39 11.55
CA ILE A 87 15.48 -9.29 11.61
C ILE A 87 15.33 -8.45 10.34
N THR A 88 14.97 -7.17 10.47
CA THR A 88 14.93 -6.22 9.35
C THR A 88 16.36 -5.98 8.85
N LEU A 89 16.68 -6.45 7.64
CA LEU A 89 18.04 -6.34 7.09
C LEU A 89 18.36 -4.91 6.66
N LYS A 90 17.44 -4.29 5.93
CA LYS A 90 17.62 -2.95 5.35
C LYS A 90 16.27 -2.33 5.05
N THR A 91 16.11 -1.07 5.43
CA THR A 91 14.99 -0.22 4.98
C THR A 91 15.53 0.75 3.94
N GLU A 92 14.97 0.72 2.74
CA GLU A 92 15.37 1.57 1.62
C GLU A 92 14.23 2.50 1.26
N ALA A 93 14.52 3.80 1.17
CA ALA A 93 13.61 4.76 0.57
C ALA A 93 13.61 4.58 -0.94
N MET A 94 12.44 4.67 -1.57
CA MET A 94 12.27 4.49 -3.01
C MET A 94 11.21 5.44 -3.56
N ALA A 95 11.12 5.50 -4.89
CA ALA A 95 10.05 6.19 -5.58
C ALA A 95 8.70 5.50 -5.30
N VAL A 96 7.62 6.29 -5.21
CA VAL A 96 6.26 5.79 -4.92
C VAL A 96 5.79 4.85 -6.03
N GLU A 97 6.12 5.15 -7.27
CA GLU A 97 5.81 4.34 -8.45
C GLU A 97 6.44 2.96 -8.35
N ARG A 98 7.73 2.91 -7.98
CA ARG A 98 8.43 1.65 -7.78
C ARG A 98 7.86 0.85 -6.61
N TRP A 99 7.47 1.54 -5.53
CA TRP A 99 6.84 0.91 -4.38
C TRP A 99 5.52 0.22 -4.76
N ILE A 100 4.74 0.88 -5.61
CA ILE A 100 3.47 0.38 -6.16
C ILE A 100 3.71 -0.88 -6.99
N GLU A 101 4.61 -0.80 -7.97
CA GLU A 101 4.95 -1.94 -8.84
C GLU A 101 5.44 -3.16 -8.03
N GLU A 102 6.33 -2.94 -7.06
CA GLU A 102 6.86 -4.03 -6.24
C GLU A 102 5.81 -4.61 -5.29
N LEU A 103 4.95 -3.78 -4.69
CA LEU A 103 3.84 -4.24 -3.86
C LEU A 103 2.87 -5.11 -4.66
N SER A 104 2.46 -4.69 -5.85
CA SER A 104 1.54 -5.45 -6.71
C SER A 104 2.11 -6.83 -7.03
N ARG A 105 3.39 -6.88 -7.40
CA ARG A 105 4.07 -8.13 -7.72
C ARG A 105 4.07 -9.08 -6.53
N HIS A 106 4.52 -8.61 -5.36
CA HIS A 106 4.57 -9.47 -4.17
C HIS A 106 3.19 -9.82 -3.62
N LEU A 107 2.19 -8.95 -3.81
CA LEU A 107 0.81 -9.25 -3.47
C LEU A 107 0.27 -10.38 -4.35
N ALA A 108 0.52 -10.34 -5.67
CA ALA A 108 0.12 -11.41 -6.58
C ALA A 108 0.78 -12.75 -6.23
N ASP A 109 2.05 -12.73 -5.79
CA ASP A 109 2.77 -13.92 -5.33
C ASP A 109 2.22 -14.44 -3.99
N HIS A 110 1.89 -13.54 -3.05
CA HIS A 110 1.26 -13.89 -1.77
C HIS A 110 -0.11 -14.54 -1.96
N VAL A 111 -0.88 -14.05 -2.94
CA VAL A 111 -2.20 -14.57 -3.32
C VAL A 111 -2.13 -15.97 -3.94
N ARG A 112 -1.08 -16.29 -4.71
CA ARG A 112 -0.87 -17.64 -5.27
C ARG A 112 -0.63 -18.71 -4.20
N GLY A 113 -0.18 -18.32 -3.01
CA GLY A 113 0.11 -19.24 -1.90
C GLY A 113 -0.96 -19.35 -0.81
N SER A 114 -2.03 -18.55 -0.85
CA SER A 114 -3.05 -18.50 0.22
C SER A 114 -4.46 -18.24 -0.31
N ASP A 115 -5.38 -19.18 -0.07
CA ASP A 115 -6.79 -19.05 -0.46
C ASP A 115 -7.48 -17.82 0.17
N GLN A 116 -7.05 -17.44 1.38
CA GLN A 116 -7.53 -16.24 2.07
C GLN A 116 -7.07 -14.95 1.36
N ALA A 117 -5.84 -14.92 0.84
CA ALA A 117 -5.32 -13.77 0.11
C ALA A 117 -6.03 -13.61 -1.24
N ARG A 118 -6.43 -14.71 -1.88
CA ARG A 118 -7.21 -14.69 -3.14
C ARG A 118 -8.58 -14.01 -2.97
N GLN A 119 -9.30 -14.35 -1.91
CA GLN A 119 -10.57 -13.71 -1.59
C GLN A 119 -10.42 -12.22 -1.24
N ALA A 120 -9.31 -11.84 -0.60
CA ALA A 120 -9.00 -10.46 -0.31
C ALA A 120 -8.73 -9.65 -1.59
N LEU A 121 -8.00 -10.24 -2.56
CA LEU A 121 -7.77 -9.61 -3.86
C LEU A 121 -9.06 -9.41 -4.63
N ASP A 122 -9.96 -10.41 -4.70
CA ASP A 122 -11.25 -10.26 -5.40
C ASP A 122 -12.07 -9.08 -4.86
N ARG A 123 -12.06 -8.85 -3.55
CA ARG A 123 -12.73 -7.69 -2.93
C ARG A 123 -12.07 -6.35 -3.27
N LEU A 124 -10.75 -6.32 -3.44
CA LEU A 124 -10.02 -5.13 -3.86
C LEU A 124 -10.42 -4.69 -5.28
N LEU A 125 -10.76 -5.64 -6.15
CA LEU A 125 -11.04 -5.41 -7.56
C LEU A 125 -12.51 -5.11 -7.85
N GLN A 126 -13.41 -5.61 -7.00
CA GLN A 126 -14.84 -5.40 -7.13
C GLN A 126 -15.34 -4.11 -6.44
N GLY A 127 -14.47 -3.41 -5.69
CA GLY A 127 -14.78 -2.17 -4.96
C GLY A 127 -14.12 -0.94 -5.56
#